data_AF-X0VYR3-F1
#
_entry.id   AF-X0VYR3-F1
#
_cell.length_a   1.000
_cell.length_b   1.000
_cell.length_c   1.000
_cell.angle_alpha   90.00
_cell.angle_beta   90.00
_cell.angle_gamma   90.00
#
_symmetry.space_group_name_H-M   'P 1'
#
loop_
_entity.id
_entity.type
_entity.pdbx_description
1 polymer ?
#
loop_
_entity_poly.entity_id
_entity_poly.type
_entity_poly.pdbx_seq_one_letter_code
_entity_poly.pdbx_strand_id
1 'polypeptide(L)'
;MLKKAMLLFLILCMLMNMVGCGGNPIIPPVDEEGNIQITDMFWDPDDKVIEITLNQFPSTWGDWTMYIDGEKLSMEGGTGNPVVAPNADLDEPPTGLYVGTLPWLSPLTEVDFPCCGTIQFDIPGEGLTNEYEFNLINFGCETASEEECSQTPIPEQESSENIIYIQNTNPEDNVLVVAGKDEGEALAVLGKKDAFGNPIKITGAVYTSEQGDAFIIDAGDDGLPTYIID
;
A
#
# COMPACT_ATOMS: atom_id res chain seq x y z
N MET A 1 3.45 -41.13 -0.94
CA MET A 1 3.46 -40.58 0.43
C MET A 1 4.56 -39.54 0.63
N LEU A 2 5.82 -39.82 0.29
CA LEU A 2 6.93 -38.85 0.45
C LEU A 2 6.73 -37.53 -0.35
N LYS A 3 6.19 -37.62 -1.58
CA LYS A 3 5.87 -36.44 -2.41
C LYS A 3 4.74 -35.57 -1.82
N LYS A 4 3.64 -36.19 -1.36
CA LYS A 4 2.52 -35.47 -0.71
C LYS A 4 2.96 -34.78 0.59
N ALA A 5 3.79 -35.44 1.41
CA ALA A 5 4.33 -34.84 2.63
C ALA A 5 5.28 -33.66 2.34
N MET A 6 6.07 -33.74 1.27
CA MET A 6 6.99 -32.68 0.85
C MET A 6 6.26 -31.48 0.25
N LEU A 7 5.20 -31.70 -0.53
CA LEU A 7 4.35 -30.64 -1.07
C LEU A 7 3.56 -29.93 0.04
N LEU A 8 2.98 -30.68 0.99
CA LEU A 8 2.31 -30.12 2.15
C LEU A 8 3.27 -29.30 3.02
N PHE A 9 4.52 -29.75 3.16
CA PHE A 9 5.58 -29.01 3.85
C PHE A 9 5.96 -27.72 3.11
N LEU A 10 6.04 -27.75 1.77
CA LEU A 10 6.28 -26.55 0.95
C LEU A 10 5.13 -25.55 1.01
N ILE A 11 3.87 -26.01 0.96
CA ILE A 11 2.68 -25.16 1.10
C ILE A 11 2.59 -24.59 2.52
N LEU A 12 2.88 -25.40 3.56
CA LEU A 12 2.93 -24.92 4.94
C LEU A 12 4.09 -23.93 5.15
N CYS A 13 5.24 -24.15 4.53
CA CYS A 13 6.33 -23.17 4.52
C CYS A 13 5.94 -21.90 3.77
N MET A 14 5.26 -21.98 2.62
CA MET A 14 4.75 -20.80 1.91
C MET A 14 3.69 -20.07 2.73
N LEU A 15 2.77 -20.75 3.40
CA LEU A 15 1.79 -20.15 4.31
C LEU A 15 2.47 -19.51 5.53
N MET A 16 3.50 -20.14 6.08
CA MET A 16 4.32 -19.54 7.15
C MET A 16 5.16 -18.35 6.66
N ASN A 17 5.55 -18.30 5.38
CA ASN A 17 6.20 -17.13 4.78
C ASN A 17 5.18 -16.06 4.34
N MET A 18 3.92 -16.41 4.06
CA MET A 18 2.85 -15.44 3.80
C MET A 18 2.29 -14.84 5.10
N VAL A 19 2.43 -15.52 6.23
CA VAL A 19 2.17 -14.99 7.59
C VAL A 19 3.47 -14.50 8.26
N GLY A 20 4.64 -14.72 7.64
CA GLY A 20 5.94 -14.58 8.28
C GLY A 20 7.08 -14.52 7.30
N CYS A 21 6.97 -13.62 6.34
CA CYS A 21 7.99 -13.00 5.51
C CYS A 21 7.24 -11.92 4.74
N GLY A 22 6.63 -10.99 5.48
CA GLY A 22 6.53 -9.63 4.97
C GLY A 22 7.96 -9.27 4.61
N GLY A 23 8.29 -9.29 3.32
CA GLY A 23 9.41 -8.54 2.82
C GLY A 23 9.23 -7.19 3.48
N ASN A 24 10.13 -6.88 4.40
CA ASN A 24 10.13 -5.60 5.07
C ASN A 24 9.88 -4.61 3.93
N PRO A 25 8.85 -3.74 4.00
CA PRO A 25 8.99 -2.50 3.28
C PRO A 25 10.41 -2.03 3.63
N ILE A 26 11.12 -1.42 2.70
CA ILE A 26 12.30 -0.66 3.09
C ILE A 26 11.70 0.49 3.92
N ILE A 27 11.30 0.18 5.15
CA ILE A 27 11.04 1.08 6.24
C ILE A 27 12.43 1.66 6.38
N PRO A 28 12.64 2.93 5.97
CA PRO A 28 13.90 3.59 6.29
C PRO A 28 14.13 3.33 7.78
N PRO A 29 15.35 2.95 8.19
CA PRO A 29 15.61 2.52 9.55
C PRO A 29 14.94 3.51 10.49
N VAL A 30 13.94 3.03 11.25
CA VAL A 30 13.29 3.83 12.29
C VAL A 30 14.43 4.31 13.15
N ASP A 31 14.72 5.59 13.04
CA ASP A 31 15.62 6.28 13.91
C ASP A 31 15.13 6.03 15.33
N GLU A 32 16.00 5.51 16.20
CA GLU A 32 15.66 5.25 17.61
C GLU A 32 15.39 6.56 18.40
N GLU A 33 15.42 7.69 17.72
CA GLU A 33 14.93 8.98 18.16
C GLU A 33 13.48 9.06 17.68
N GLY A 34 12.51 9.14 18.59
CA GLY A 34 11.07 9.11 18.30
C GLY A 34 10.55 10.34 17.53
N ASN A 35 11.24 10.71 16.45
CA ASN A 35 10.91 11.77 15.53
C ASN A 35 9.72 11.34 14.65
N ILE A 36 9.05 12.34 14.11
CA ILE A 36 7.93 12.14 13.18
C ILE A 36 8.51 11.78 11.81
N GLN A 37 8.02 10.69 11.23
CA GLN A 37 8.49 10.15 9.96
C GLN A 37 7.31 9.94 9.02
N ILE A 38 7.52 10.23 7.74
CA ILE A 38 6.65 9.83 6.64
C ILE A 38 6.86 8.33 6.41
N THR A 39 5.78 7.56 6.55
CA THR A 39 5.81 6.10 6.40
C THR A 39 5.18 5.62 5.11
N ASP A 40 4.26 6.40 4.54
CA ASP A 40 3.60 6.06 3.28
C ASP A 40 3.05 7.31 2.57
N MET A 41 2.83 7.20 1.27
CA MET A 41 2.23 8.26 0.45
C MET A 41 1.46 7.64 -0.72
N PHE A 42 0.19 8.01 -0.90
CA PHE A 42 -0.68 7.42 -1.92
C PHE A 42 -1.53 8.45 -2.66
N TRP A 43 -1.85 8.12 -3.90
CA TRP A 43 -2.80 8.88 -4.72
C TRP A 43 -4.22 8.33 -4.51
N ASP A 44 -5.15 9.20 -4.14
CA ASP A 44 -6.58 8.89 -4.14
C ASP A 44 -7.15 9.16 -5.54
N PRO A 45 -7.60 8.14 -6.30
CA PRO A 45 -8.10 8.33 -7.66
C PRO A 45 -9.50 8.96 -7.74
N ASP A 46 -10.29 8.86 -6.67
CA ASP A 46 -11.66 9.37 -6.63
C ASP A 46 -11.65 10.88 -6.32
N ASP A 47 -10.89 11.26 -5.30
CA ASP A 47 -10.76 12.66 -4.87
C ASP A 47 -9.62 13.40 -5.59
N LYS A 48 -8.71 12.67 -6.26
CA LYS A 48 -7.55 13.18 -6.99
C LYS A 48 -6.63 14.04 -6.11
N VAL A 49 -6.41 13.56 -4.89
CA VAL A 49 -5.55 14.15 -3.87
C VAL A 49 -4.46 13.15 -3.51
N ILE A 50 -3.44 13.62 -2.78
CA ILE A 50 -2.42 12.74 -2.21
C ILE A 50 -2.65 12.64 -0.71
N GLU A 51 -2.59 11.45 -0.16
CA GLU A 51 -2.57 11.24 1.29
C GLU A 51 -1.19 10.75 1.73
N ILE A 52 -0.72 11.28 2.85
CA ILE A 52 0.58 11.03 3.44
C ILE A 52 0.34 10.45 4.82
N THR A 53 0.92 9.29 5.12
CA THR A 53 0.85 8.66 6.46
C THR A 53 2.10 8.98 7.26
N LEU A 54 1.92 9.34 8.53
CA LEU A 54 3.00 9.56 9.49
C LEU A 54 3.03 8.44 10.53
N ASN A 55 4.22 8.08 11.02
CA ASN A 55 4.36 7.12 12.13
C ASN A 55 3.65 7.57 13.42
N GLN A 56 3.57 8.89 13.61
CA GLN A 56 2.84 9.57 14.67
C GLN A 56 2.52 10.99 14.22
N PHE A 57 1.39 11.54 14.67
CA PHE A 57 1.01 12.92 14.39
C PHE A 57 1.44 13.82 15.57
N PRO A 58 2.00 15.03 15.33
CA PRO A 58 2.44 15.88 16.42
C PRO A 58 1.26 16.41 17.24
N SER A 59 1.57 16.83 18.45
CA SER A 59 0.58 17.41 19.37
C SER A 59 0.02 18.76 18.92
N THR A 60 0.67 19.43 17.95
CA THR A 60 0.27 20.74 17.43
C THR A 60 0.31 20.78 15.91
N TRP A 61 -0.70 21.41 15.31
CA TRP A 61 -0.77 21.69 13.88
C TRP A 61 -0.64 23.19 13.63
N GLY A 62 0.16 23.56 12.62
CA GLY A 62 0.37 24.95 12.20
C GLY A 62 1.84 25.30 11.98
N ASP A 63 2.10 26.22 11.04
CA ASP A 63 3.43 26.73 10.69
C ASP A 63 4.43 25.69 10.14
N TRP A 64 3.94 24.57 9.61
CA TRP A 64 4.80 23.58 8.96
C TRP A 64 5.33 24.14 7.63
N THR A 65 6.50 23.65 7.22
CA THR A 65 7.03 23.90 5.89
C THR A 65 7.20 22.58 5.14
N MET A 66 6.72 22.53 3.90
CA MET A 66 6.93 21.40 2.99
C MET A 66 8.10 21.68 2.05
N TYR A 67 8.86 20.64 1.77
CA TYR A 67 9.92 20.63 0.77
C TYR A 67 9.63 19.53 -0.25
N ILE A 68 9.74 19.87 -1.54
CA ILE A 68 9.73 18.91 -2.64
C ILE A 68 11.07 19.03 -3.36
N ASP A 69 11.83 17.94 -3.45
CA ASP A 69 13.19 17.91 -4.01
C ASP A 69 14.13 18.97 -3.39
N GLY A 70 13.95 19.20 -2.08
CA GLY A 70 14.69 20.20 -1.30
C GLY A 70 14.24 21.64 -1.54
N GLU A 71 13.31 21.90 -2.46
CA GLU A 71 12.73 23.21 -2.69
C GLU A 71 11.55 23.47 -1.76
N LYS A 72 11.53 24.65 -1.12
CA LYS A 72 10.47 25.03 -0.20
C LYS A 72 9.18 25.36 -0.95
N LEU A 73 8.08 24.67 -0.64
CA LEU A 73 6.74 24.98 -1.12
C LEU A 73 5.84 25.51 0.00
N SER A 74 4.89 26.37 -0.38
CA SER A 74 3.84 26.86 0.53
C SER A 74 2.78 25.78 0.74
N MET A 75 2.36 25.60 2.00
CA MET A 75 1.28 24.66 2.39
C MET A 75 -0.09 25.34 2.53
N GLU A 76 -0.13 26.67 2.54
CA GLU A 76 -1.33 27.47 2.82
C GLU A 76 -2.28 27.62 1.62
N GLY A 77 -1.89 27.10 0.44
CA GLY A 77 -2.69 27.19 -0.78
C GLY A 77 -2.63 28.52 -1.51
N GLY A 78 -3.67 28.75 -2.32
CA GLY A 78 -3.78 29.86 -3.26
C GLY A 78 -4.14 29.37 -4.66
N THR A 79 -4.44 30.28 -5.58
CA THR A 79 -4.73 29.90 -6.97
C THR A 79 -3.50 29.22 -7.60
N GLY A 80 -3.64 27.93 -7.92
CA GLY A 80 -2.59 27.12 -8.54
C GLY A 80 -1.56 26.52 -7.56
N ASN A 81 -1.76 26.67 -6.25
CA ASN A 81 -0.84 26.12 -5.24
C ASN A 81 -1.48 24.95 -4.48
N PRO A 82 -0.68 23.95 -4.07
CA PRO A 82 -1.16 22.87 -3.22
C PRO A 82 -1.51 23.39 -1.82
N VAL A 83 -2.41 22.66 -1.17
CA VAL A 83 -2.80 22.85 0.23
C VAL A 83 -2.48 21.56 0.95
N VAL A 84 -1.83 21.68 2.09
CA VAL A 84 -1.58 20.53 2.97
C VAL A 84 -2.37 20.70 4.25
N ALA A 85 -3.15 19.69 4.62
CA ALA A 85 -4.01 19.71 5.80
C ALA A 85 -4.00 18.35 6.51
N PRO A 86 -4.33 18.26 7.80
CA PRO A 86 -4.51 16.98 8.47
C PRO A 86 -5.61 16.14 7.80
N ASN A 87 -5.45 14.81 7.81
CA ASN A 87 -6.42 13.90 7.21
C ASN A 87 -7.68 13.65 8.08
N ALA A 88 -7.73 14.23 9.28
CA ALA A 88 -8.88 14.22 10.17
C ALA A 88 -8.99 15.53 10.95
N ASP A 89 -10.15 15.79 11.54
CA ASP A 89 -10.34 16.90 12.48
C ASP A 89 -9.41 16.74 13.68
N LEU A 90 -8.82 17.82 14.20
CA LEU A 90 -7.85 17.74 15.32
C LEU A 90 -8.44 17.20 16.64
N ASP A 91 -9.76 17.12 16.75
CA ASP A 91 -10.45 16.49 17.89
C ASP A 91 -10.37 14.94 17.82
N GLU A 92 -10.05 14.39 16.64
CA GLU A 92 -9.68 12.99 16.40
C GLU A 92 -8.21 12.96 15.96
N PRO A 93 -7.32 12.21 16.64
CA PRO A 93 -5.88 12.28 16.33
C PRO A 93 -5.64 11.88 14.86
N PRO A 94 -5.18 12.80 13.99
CA PRO A 94 -4.92 12.49 12.60
C PRO A 94 -3.83 11.44 12.49
N THR A 95 -3.82 10.67 11.41
CA THR A 95 -2.73 9.72 11.11
C THR A 95 -1.78 10.25 10.05
N GLY A 96 -2.09 11.41 9.48
CA GLY A 96 -1.45 11.86 8.26
C GLY A 96 -1.94 13.22 7.77
N LEU A 97 -1.60 13.49 6.51
CA LEU A 97 -1.90 14.73 5.81
C LEU A 97 -2.55 14.43 4.46
N TYR A 98 -3.42 15.32 4.00
CA TYR A 98 -3.83 15.41 2.61
C TYR A 98 -3.10 16.55 1.91
N VAL A 99 -2.72 16.32 0.65
CA VAL A 99 -2.27 17.33 -0.31
C VAL A 99 -3.35 17.46 -1.38
N GLY A 100 -3.96 18.64 -1.46
CA GLY A 100 -5.04 18.96 -2.39
C GLY A 100 -5.07 20.45 -2.70
N THR A 101 -6.27 21.01 -2.85
CA THR A 101 -6.48 22.47 -2.98
C THR A 101 -7.55 22.96 -1.99
N LEU A 102 -7.73 24.29 -1.88
CA LEU A 102 -8.75 24.96 -1.04
C LEU A 102 -9.88 25.48 -1.92
N PRO A 103 -11.12 25.70 -1.41
CA PRO A 103 -11.53 25.74 0.01
C PRO A 103 -12.03 24.42 0.62
N TRP A 104 -12.14 23.38 -0.20
CA TRP A 104 -12.38 21.98 0.20
C TRP A 104 -11.25 21.20 -0.43
N LEU A 105 -10.78 20.09 0.16
CA LEU A 105 -9.81 19.21 -0.49
C LEU A 105 -10.32 18.85 -1.90
N SER A 106 -9.81 19.56 -2.89
CA SER A 106 -10.20 19.43 -4.29
C SER A 106 -9.02 18.96 -5.13
N PRO A 107 -9.28 18.38 -6.32
CA PRO A 107 -8.29 17.72 -7.15
C PRO A 107 -7.00 18.52 -7.39
N LEU A 108 -5.86 17.82 -7.45
CA LEU A 108 -4.56 18.37 -7.84
C LEU A 108 -4.35 18.46 -9.35
N THR A 109 -5.36 18.10 -10.17
CA THR A 109 -5.24 18.01 -11.63
C THR A 109 -4.78 19.29 -12.33
N GLU A 110 -5.08 20.45 -11.75
CA GLU A 110 -4.72 21.77 -12.30
C GLU A 110 -3.59 22.46 -11.50
N VAL A 111 -2.96 21.74 -10.56
CA VAL A 111 -1.88 22.25 -9.70
C VAL A 111 -0.55 21.71 -10.18
N ASP A 112 0.47 22.58 -10.21
CA ASP A 112 1.85 22.18 -10.45
C ASP A 112 2.43 21.52 -9.18
N PHE A 113 2.04 20.28 -8.95
CA PHE A 113 2.57 19.41 -7.90
C PHE A 113 3.07 18.12 -8.55
N PRO A 114 4.35 17.74 -8.41
CA PRO A 114 4.89 16.61 -9.15
C PRO A 114 4.33 15.28 -8.65
N CYS A 115 4.19 14.31 -9.55
CA CYS A 115 3.73 12.96 -9.22
C CYS A 115 4.87 12.04 -8.71
N CYS A 116 6.10 12.53 -8.65
CA CYS A 116 7.26 11.83 -8.13
C CYS A 116 8.27 12.83 -7.58
N GLY A 117 9.27 12.32 -6.87
CA GLY A 117 10.36 13.11 -6.32
C GLY A 117 10.60 12.72 -4.87
N THR A 118 11.09 13.68 -4.09
CA THR A 118 11.30 13.54 -2.65
C THR A 118 10.48 14.57 -1.90
N ILE A 119 9.85 14.17 -0.80
CA ILE A 119 9.09 15.07 0.08
C ILE A 119 9.64 15.04 1.50
N GLN A 120 9.62 16.20 2.16
CA GLN A 120 10.02 16.36 3.56
C GLN A 120 9.22 17.48 4.23
N PHE A 121 8.96 17.37 5.52
CA PHE A 121 8.34 18.44 6.32
C PHE A 121 9.29 18.95 7.41
N ASP A 122 9.34 20.26 7.60
CA ASP A 122 9.88 20.91 8.80
C ASP A 122 8.73 21.23 9.76
N ILE A 123 8.73 20.54 10.89
CA ILE A 123 7.69 20.59 11.91
C ILE A 123 8.21 21.42 13.09
N PRO A 124 7.54 22.55 13.45
CA PRO A 124 7.98 23.40 14.53
C PRO A 124 8.14 22.65 15.86
N GLY A 125 9.37 22.64 16.40
CA GLY A 125 9.71 21.99 17.66
C GLY A 125 10.13 20.52 17.56
N GLU A 126 9.83 19.85 16.44
CA GLU A 126 10.18 18.45 16.18
C GLU A 126 11.34 18.34 15.15
N GLY A 127 11.44 19.30 14.24
CA GLY A 127 12.46 19.35 13.19
C GLY A 127 12.00 18.71 11.88
N LEU A 128 12.97 18.27 11.07
CA LEU A 128 12.70 17.66 9.77
C LEU A 128 12.27 16.20 9.91
N THR A 129 11.27 15.79 9.13
CA THR A 129 10.98 14.37 8.87
C THR A 129 12.10 13.73 8.05
N ASN A 130 12.06 12.41 7.80
CA ASN A 130 12.80 11.81 6.71
C ASN A 130 12.48 12.47 5.37
N GLU A 131 13.47 12.45 4.48
CA GLU A 131 13.27 12.63 3.05
C GLU A 131 12.64 11.35 2.50
N TYR A 132 11.43 11.46 1.96
CA TYR A 132 10.63 10.33 1.47
C TYR A 132 10.55 10.37 -0.05
N GLU A 133 11.10 9.35 -0.71
CA GLU A 133 11.02 9.19 -2.16
C GLU A 133 9.64 8.64 -2.56
N PHE A 134 8.97 9.29 -3.50
CA PHE A 134 7.64 8.89 -3.98
C PHE A 134 7.59 8.83 -5.52
N ASN A 135 6.75 7.94 -6.04
CA ASN A 135 6.38 7.87 -7.45
C ASN A 135 4.95 7.34 -7.58
N LEU A 136 4.02 8.25 -7.86
CA LEU A 136 2.58 8.02 -7.87
C LEU A 136 2.00 7.83 -9.29
N ILE A 137 2.82 7.89 -10.34
CA ILE A 137 2.35 7.74 -11.73
C ILE A 137 1.69 6.38 -11.95
N ASN A 138 2.27 5.32 -11.40
CA ASN A 138 1.73 3.97 -11.52
C ASN A 138 0.38 3.79 -10.80
N PHE A 139 0.01 4.74 -9.93
CA PHE A 139 -1.26 4.78 -9.21
C PHE A 139 -2.28 5.72 -9.87
N GLY A 140 -1.96 6.26 -11.05
CA GLY A 140 -2.86 7.15 -11.79
C GLY A 140 -2.77 8.62 -11.38
N CYS A 141 -1.69 9.03 -10.71
CA CYS A 141 -1.44 10.43 -10.40
C CYS A 141 -1.43 11.28 -11.68
N GLU A 142 -2.24 12.33 -11.67
CA GLU A 142 -2.40 13.27 -12.77
C GLU A 142 -2.52 14.68 -12.19
N THR A 143 -1.51 15.51 -12.44
CA THR A 143 -1.43 16.91 -12.01
C THR A 143 -1.03 17.79 -13.18
N ALA A 144 -0.95 19.12 -12.98
CA ALA A 144 -0.48 20.05 -14.00
C ALA A 144 1.06 20.15 -14.07
N SER A 145 1.79 19.34 -13.30
CA SER A 145 3.24 19.40 -13.27
C SER A 145 3.86 18.84 -14.55
N GLU A 146 4.89 19.53 -15.04
CA GLU A 146 5.67 19.10 -16.22
C GLU A 146 6.78 18.10 -15.86
N GLU A 147 6.93 17.75 -14.58
CA GLU A 147 7.98 16.85 -14.10
C GLU A 147 7.84 15.45 -14.74
N GLU A 148 8.87 15.04 -15.47
CA GLU A 148 8.91 13.75 -16.15
C GLU A 148 9.31 12.64 -15.16
N CYS A 149 8.33 12.06 -14.49
CA CYS A 149 8.59 10.89 -13.68
C CYS A 149 8.92 9.69 -14.56
N SER A 150 10.05 9.05 -14.28
CA SER A 150 10.31 7.74 -14.84
C SER A 150 9.19 6.80 -14.40
N GLN A 151 8.52 6.16 -15.34
CA GLN A 151 7.80 4.94 -15.01
C GLN A 151 8.86 3.92 -14.61
N THR A 152 9.20 3.90 -13.33
CA THR A 152 9.82 2.71 -12.78
C THR A 152 8.81 1.61 -13.08
N PRO A 153 9.18 0.57 -13.85
CA PRO A 153 8.28 -0.56 -14.02
C PRO A 153 7.87 -0.95 -12.61
N ILE A 154 6.56 -0.99 -12.33
CA ILE A 154 6.05 -1.89 -11.29
C ILE A 154 6.79 -3.18 -11.60
N PRO A 155 7.60 -3.76 -10.68
CA PRO A 155 8.38 -4.94 -11.02
C PRO A 155 7.43 -5.89 -11.72
N GLU A 156 7.62 -6.06 -13.04
CA GLU A 156 6.85 -7.02 -13.81
C GLU A 156 7.11 -8.30 -13.05
N GLN A 157 6.08 -8.82 -12.38
CA GLN A 157 6.13 -10.22 -12.00
C GLN A 157 6.42 -10.92 -13.31
N GLU A 158 7.64 -11.48 -13.44
CA GLU A 158 7.97 -12.31 -14.58
C GLU A 158 6.81 -13.27 -14.72
N SER A 159 6.05 -13.10 -15.81
CA SER A 159 4.96 -14.00 -16.11
C SER A 159 5.61 -15.35 -16.38
N SER A 160 5.69 -16.18 -15.34
CA SER A 160 5.57 -17.60 -15.61
C SER A 160 4.21 -17.72 -16.29
N GLU A 161 4.19 -18.27 -17.51
CA GLU A 161 3.01 -18.36 -18.38
C GLU A 161 1.85 -19.20 -17.80
N ASN A 162 1.87 -19.43 -16.48
CA ASN A 162 1.08 -20.40 -15.74
C ASN A 162 0.33 -19.75 -14.54
N ILE A 163 0.69 -18.55 -14.07
CA ILE A 163 -0.01 -17.95 -12.91
C ILE A 163 -1.08 -16.95 -13.40
N ILE A 164 -2.34 -17.39 -13.44
CA ILE A 164 -3.50 -16.49 -13.68
C ILE A 164 -3.90 -15.82 -12.37
N TYR A 165 -3.31 -14.67 -12.08
CA TYR A 165 -3.65 -13.86 -10.92
C TYR A 165 -4.95 -13.07 -11.20
N ILE A 166 -6.03 -13.41 -10.49
CA ILE A 166 -7.30 -12.68 -10.55
C ILE A 166 -7.50 -11.98 -9.21
N GLN A 167 -7.13 -10.71 -9.12
CA GLN A 167 -7.40 -9.89 -7.94
C GLN A 167 -8.67 -9.06 -8.14
N ASN A 168 -9.54 -9.04 -7.14
CA ASN A 168 -10.61 -8.05 -7.10
C ASN A 168 -9.98 -6.70 -6.73
N THR A 169 -10.05 -5.72 -7.64
CA THR A 169 -9.51 -4.37 -7.45
C THR A 169 -10.54 -3.37 -6.94
N ASN A 170 -11.81 -3.78 -6.78
CA ASN A 170 -12.86 -2.91 -6.24
C ASN A 170 -12.57 -2.61 -4.75
N PRO A 171 -12.32 -1.35 -4.36
CA PRO A 171 -12.04 -0.99 -2.97
C PRO A 171 -13.24 -1.21 -2.04
N GLU A 172 -14.48 -1.17 -2.56
CA GLU A 172 -15.69 -1.43 -1.76
C GLU A 172 -15.87 -2.92 -1.40
N ASP A 173 -15.22 -3.81 -2.15
CA ASP A 173 -15.26 -5.24 -1.87
C ASP A 173 -14.11 -5.62 -0.93
N ASN A 174 -14.42 -6.25 0.19
CA ASN A 174 -13.40 -6.77 1.10
C ASN A 174 -12.91 -8.16 0.72
N VAL A 175 -13.14 -8.63 -0.51
CA VAL A 175 -12.83 -10.00 -0.94
C VAL A 175 -11.47 -10.05 -1.63
N LEU A 176 -10.59 -10.92 -1.14
CA LEU A 176 -9.37 -11.32 -1.81
C LEU A 176 -9.63 -12.65 -2.53
N VAL A 177 -9.32 -12.69 -3.82
CA VAL A 177 -9.18 -13.93 -4.58
C VAL A 177 -7.78 -13.92 -5.15
N VAL A 178 -7.07 -15.03 -5.03
CA VAL A 178 -5.79 -15.25 -5.71
C VAL A 178 -5.86 -16.63 -6.31
N ALA A 179 -5.59 -16.76 -7.60
CA ALA A 179 -5.52 -18.06 -8.26
C ALA A 179 -4.18 -18.20 -8.99
N GLY A 180 -3.76 -19.44 -9.21
CA GLY A 180 -2.56 -19.78 -9.96
C GLY A 180 -2.66 -21.21 -10.48
N LYS A 181 -2.04 -21.50 -11.63
CA LYS A 181 -2.10 -22.83 -12.24
C LYS A 181 -0.77 -23.21 -12.86
N ASP A 182 0.05 -24.00 -12.18
CA ASP A 182 1.33 -24.46 -12.71
C ASP A 182 1.32 -25.94 -13.08
N GLU A 183 1.79 -26.26 -14.29
CA GLU A 183 1.97 -27.65 -14.78
C GLU A 183 0.80 -28.63 -14.51
N GLY A 184 -0.45 -28.16 -14.60
CA GLY A 184 -1.65 -29.00 -14.38
C GLY A 184 -2.11 -29.07 -12.92
N GLU A 185 -1.36 -28.47 -12.01
CA GLU A 185 -1.79 -28.17 -10.65
C GLU A 185 -2.46 -26.78 -10.62
N ALA A 186 -3.42 -26.57 -9.73
CA ALA A 186 -4.07 -25.29 -9.52
C ALA A 186 -4.23 -25.00 -8.03
N LEU A 187 -4.05 -23.73 -7.66
CA LEU A 187 -4.27 -23.21 -6.32
C LEU A 187 -5.19 -22.00 -6.43
N ALA A 188 -6.21 -21.94 -5.60
CA ALA A 188 -7.04 -20.76 -5.40
C ALA A 188 -7.10 -20.45 -3.90
N VAL A 189 -6.90 -19.19 -3.54
CA VAL A 189 -6.96 -18.68 -2.17
C VAL A 189 -8.10 -17.65 -2.13
N LEU A 190 -8.93 -17.78 -1.09
CA LEU A 190 -9.99 -16.87 -0.75
C LEU A 190 -9.63 -16.20 0.57
N GLY A 191 -9.89 -14.90 0.65
CA GLY A 191 -9.57 -14.14 1.82
C GLY A 191 -10.32 -12.83 1.92
N LYS A 192 -9.89 -12.02 2.88
CA LYS A 192 -10.30 -10.64 3.04
C LYS A 192 -9.15 -9.71 2.73
N LYS A 193 -9.48 -8.59 2.09
CA LYS A 193 -8.58 -7.46 1.90
C LYS A 193 -9.09 -6.21 2.61
N ASP A 194 -8.18 -5.30 2.96
CA ASP A 194 -8.55 -3.96 3.42
C ASP A 194 -8.99 -3.07 2.25
N ALA A 195 -9.36 -1.83 2.55
CA ALA A 195 -9.70 -0.82 1.54
C ALA A 195 -8.53 -0.55 0.59
N PHE A 196 -7.29 -0.82 1.02
CA PHE A 196 -6.05 -0.65 0.27
C PHE A 196 -5.67 -1.89 -0.56
N GLY A 197 -6.50 -2.94 -0.55
CA GLY A 197 -6.27 -4.17 -1.30
C GLY A 197 -5.28 -5.15 -0.66
N ASN A 198 -4.74 -4.85 0.52
CA ASN A 198 -3.83 -5.72 1.23
C ASN A 198 -4.57 -6.89 1.87
N PRO A 199 -4.02 -8.12 1.82
CA PRO A 199 -4.62 -9.27 2.47
C PRO A 199 -4.62 -9.09 4.00
N ILE A 200 -5.81 -9.02 4.62
CA ILE A 200 -5.95 -9.01 6.08
C ILE A 200 -6.10 -10.43 6.62
N LYS A 201 -6.76 -11.31 5.86
CA LYS A 201 -7.12 -12.65 6.33
C LYS A 201 -7.26 -13.63 5.17
N ILE A 202 -6.77 -14.85 5.32
CA ILE A 202 -7.11 -15.96 4.44
C ILE A 202 -8.28 -16.71 5.07
N THR A 203 -9.35 -16.93 4.31
CA THR A 203 -10.55 -17.66 4.74
C THR A 203 -10.58 -19.08 4.18
N GLY A 204 -9.85 -19.35 3.10
CA GLY A 204 -9.67 -20.72 2.64
C GLY A 204 -8.75 -20.82 1.43
N ALA A 205 -8.33 -22.05 1.15
CA ALA A 205 -7.57 -22.37 -0.05
C ALA A 205 -8.07 -23.67 -0.66
N VAL A 206 -8.10 -23.74 -1.98
CA VAL A 206 -8.44 -24.94 -2.76
C VAL A 206 -7.24 -25.26 -3.63
N TYR A 207 -6.76 -26.50 -3.55
CA TYR A 207 -5.73 -27.01 -4.42
C TYR A 207 -6.27 -28.19 -5.22
N THR A 208 -5.85 -28.29 -6.49
CA THR A 208 -6.08 -29.46 -7.34
C THR A 208 -4.77 -29.85 -8.02
N SER A 209 -4.40 -31.12 -7.98
CA SER A 209 -3.24 -31.65 -8.70
C SER A 209 -3.60 -32.09 -10.13
N GLU A 210 -2.58 -32.28 -10.96
CA GLU A 210 -2.72 -32.85 -12.31
C GLU A 210 -3.37 -34.26 -12.29
N GLN A 211 -3.19 -35.01 -11.21
CA GLN A 211 -3.73 -36.36 -11.03
C GLN A 211 -5.21 -36.39 -10.61
N GLY A 212 -5.82 -35.22 -10.39
CA GLY A 212 -7.21 -35.08 -9.95
C GLY A 212 -7.41 -35.15 -8.44
N ASP A 213 -6.34 -35.30 -7.65
CA ASP A 213 -6.42 -35.12 -6.20
C ASP A 213 -6.72 -33.64 -5.91
N ALA A 214 -7.65 -33.36 -5.00
CA ALA A 214 -7.99 -32.01 -4.60
C ALA A 214 -8.08 -31.95 -3.08
N PHE A 215 -7.63 -30.84 -2.49
CA PHE A 215 -7.91 -30.58 -1.10
C PHE A 215 -8.36 -29.15 -0.85
N ILE A 216 -9.26 -29.01 0.10
CA ILE A 216 -9.79 -27.72 0.54
C ILE A 216 -9.33 -27.51 1.97
N ILE A 217 -8.67 -26.38 2.18
CA ILE A 217 -8.29 -25.88 3.49
C ILE A 217 -9.28 -24.79 3.86
N ASP A 218 -10.05 -25.02 4.93
CA ASP A 218 -10.79 -23.96 5.60
C ASP A 218 -9.87 -23.33 6.65
N ALA A 219 -9.82 -22.01 6.71
CA ALA A 219 -8.97 -21.27 7.63
C ALA A 219 -9.83 -20.59 8.70
N GLY A 220 -9.47 -20.83 9.96
CA GLY A 220 -10.12 -20.26 11.12
C GLY A 220 -9.93 -18.74 11.23
N ASP A 221 -10.52 -18.17 12.29
CA ASP A 221 -10.41 -16.74 12.54
C ASP A 221 -8.99 -16.25 12.82
N ASP A 222 -8.11 -17.16 13.21
CA ASP A 222 -6.67 -16.98 13.41
C ASP A 222 -5.82 -17.20 12.15
N GLY A 223 -6.47 -17.50 11.00
CA GLY A 223 -5.79 -17.83 9.75
C GLY A 223 -5.14 -19.22 9.72
N LEU A 224 -5.35 -20.04 10.77
CA LEU A 224 -4.82 -21.40 10.82
C LEU A 224 -5.80 -22.39 10.18
N PRO A 225 -5.32 -23.49 9.58
CA PRO A 225 -6.17 -24.54 9.05
C PRO A 225 -7.08 -25.11 10.14
N THR A 226 -8.39 -24.96 9.99
CA THR A 226 -9.39 -25.56 10.87
C THR A 226 -9.90 -26.89 10.34
N TYR A 227 -9.95 -27.04 9.01
CA TYR A 227 -10.39 -28.28 8.38
C TYR A 227 -9.65 -28.53 7.06
N ILE A 228 -9.32 -29.80 6.80
CA ILE A 228 -8.78 -30.26 5.52
C ILE A 228 -9.78 -31.27 4.96
N ILE A 229 -10.33 -30.98 3.79
CA ILE A 229 -11.17 -31.91 3.02
C ILE A 229 -10.30 -32.46 1.90
N ASP A 230 -10.16 -33.78 1.81
CA ASP A 230 -9.45 -34.56 0.76
C ASP A 230 -10.47 -35.51 0.11
#